data_AF-A0A7R9T8P1-F1
#
_entry.id   AF-A0A7R9T8P1-F1
#
_cell.length_a   1.000
_cell.length_b   1.000
_cell.length_c   1.000
_cell.angle_alpha   90.00
_cell.angle_beta   90.00
_cell.angle_gamma   90.00
#
_symmetry.space_group_name_H-M   'P 1'
#
loop_
_entity.id
_entity.type
_entity.pdbx_description
1 polymer ?
#
loop_
_entity_poly.entity_id
_entity_poly.type
_entity_poly.pdbx_seq_one_letter_code
_entity_poly.pdbx_strand_id
1 'polypeptide(L)'
;TPTKAGAGAVAGAAGPGGADDVPELDAGEWMAKVAAAAASLLLTEVRGISALTDLGAAQLAADLDYFVNVIAALSLDDVPDAKKLRCFATCCAAARDAYVMSTRDGDAVDEDIVKIVAAARGIKLGGGGGANRGANGGAGTM
;
A
#
# COMPACT_ATOMS: atom_id res chain seq x y z
N THR A 1 -1.83 -63.42 24.83
CA THR A 1 -2.84 -63.91 23.87
C THR A 1 -2.97 -62.89 22.74
N PRO A 2 -2.89 -63.31 21.47
CA PRO A 2 -2.83 -62.41 20.32
C PRO A 2 -4.24 -62.08 19.81
N THR A 3 -4.52 -60.85 19.40
CA THR A 3 -5.18 -60.60 18.09
C THR A 3 -5.12 -59.13 17.68
N LYS A 4 -4.54 -58.94 16.50
CA LYS A 4 -4.58 -57.76 15.66
C LYS A 4 -5.90 -57.80 14.89
N ALA A 5 -6.71 -56.75 15.00
CA ALA A 5 -7.80 -56.40 14.07
C ALA A 5 -7.79 -54.88 14.03
N GLY A 6 -7.30 -54.22 12.98
CA GLY A 6 -7.89 -54.26 11.65
C GLY A 6 -8.52 -52.89 11.44
N ALA A 7 -7.69 -51.87 11.20
CA ALA A 7 -8.17 -50.55 10.79
C ALA A 7 -8.82 -50.71 9.41
N GLY A 8 -10.14 -50.79 9.39
CA GLY A 8 -10.93 -50.79 8.17
C GLY A 8 -10.78 -49.43 7.50
N ALA A 9 -10.03 -49.40 6.41
CA ALA A 9 -10.09 -48.32 5.44
C ALA A 9 -11.52 -48.23 4.91
N VAL A 10 -12.19 -47.10 5.14
CA VAL A 10 -13.42 -46.77 4.43
C VAL A 10 -13.04 -46.47 2.98
N ALA A 11 -13.20 -47.47 2.13
CA ALA A 11 -13.03 -47.33 0.69
C ALA A 11 -14.08 -46.33 0.18
N GLY A 12 -13.60 -45.24 -0.42
CA GLY A 12 -14.46 -44.30 -1.16
C GLY A 12 -15.14 -45.04 -2.30
N ALA A 13 -16.47 -45.00 -2.30
CA ALA A 13 -17.27 -45.45 -3.43
C ALA A 13 -17.12 -44.41 -4.56
N ALA A 14 -16.28 -44.72 -5.55
CA ALA A 14 -16.20 -43.98 -6.79
C ALA A 14 -17.47 -44.27 -7.62
N GLY A 15 -18.36 -43.28 -7.71
CA GLY A 15 -19.46 -43.28 -8.68
C GLY A 15 -18.96 -42.84 -10.06
N PRO A 16 -19.48 -43.40 -11.17
CA PRO A 16 -19.00 -43.08 -12.50
C PRO A 16 -19.73 -41.87 -13.07
N GLY A 17 -18.99 -40.79 -13.39
CA GLY A 17 -19.48 -39.76 -14.32
C GLY A 17 -19.17 -38.31 -13.93
N GLY A 18 -17.95 -37.85 -14.26
CA GLY A 18 -17.68 -36.46 -14.70
C GLY A 18 -17.63 -35.36 -13.63
N ALA A 19 -16.88 -35.54 -12.56
CA ALA A 19 -16.65 -34.50 -11.55
C ALA A 19 -15.21 -33.92 -11.56
N ASP A 20 -14.43 -34.18 -12.61
CA ASP A 20 -13.01 -33.79 -12.66
C ASP A 20 -12.77 -32.85 -13.85
N ASP A 21 -12.87 -31.55 -13.56
CA ASP A 21 -12.14 -30.44 -14.23
C ASP A 21 -12.54 -29.08 -13.61
N VAL A 22 -12.90 -29.04 -12.31
CA VAL A 22 -12.98 -27.76 -11.60
C VAL A 22 -11.62 -27.55 -10.97
N PRO A 23 -10.83 -26.53 -11.39
CA PRO A 23 -9.56 -26.23 -10.74
C PRO A 23 -9.80 -26.11 -9.24
N GLU A 24 -8.99 -26.76 -8.43
CA GLU A 24 -8.99 -26.56 -6.99
C GLU A 24 -8.65 -25.07 -6.76
N LEU A 25 -9.67 -24.28 -6.44
CA LEU A 25 -9.52 -22.86 -6.18
C LEU A 25 -8.89 -22.73 -4.79
N ASP A 26 -7.59 -22.45 -4.76
CA ASP A 26 -6.92 -22.05 -3.53
C ASP A 26 -7.53 -20.72 -3.06
N ALA A 27 -8.32 -20.78 -1.99
CA ALA A 27 -9.01 -19.61 -1.45
C ALA A 27 -8.02 -18.54 -0.99
N GLY A 28 -6.82 -18.91 -0.52
CA GLY A 28 -5.76 -17.98 -0.15
C GLY A 28 -5.20 -17.24 -1.36
N GLU A 29 -4.88 -17.96 -2.44
CA GLU A 29 -4.41 -17.36 -3.69
C GLU A 29 -5.50 -16.45 -4.30
N TRP A 30 -6.77 -16.87 -4.25
CA TRP A 30 -7.88 -16.05 -4.71
C TRP A 30 -8.02 -14.77 -3.88
N MET A 31 -7.97 -14.87 -2.54
CA MET A 31 -8.04 -13.69 -1.69
C MET A 31 -6.83 -12.76 -1.84
N ALA A 32 -5.63 -13.29 -2.11
CA ALA A 32 -4.46 -12.49 -2.45
C ALA A 32 -4.68 -11.69 -3.76
N LYS A 33 -5.29 -12.31 -4.78
CA LYS A 33 -5.67 -11.61 -6.03
C LYS A 33 -6.71 -10.52 -5.78
N VAL A 34 -7.71 -10.79 -4.96
CA VAL A 34 -8.72 -9.80 -4.56
C VAL A 34 -8.05 -8.62 -3.84
N ALA A 35 -7.16 -8.89 -2.89
CA ALA A 35 -6.42 -7.89 -2.15
C ALA A 35 -5.57 -7.00 -3.08
N ALA A 36 -4.81 -7.61 -3.99
CA ALA A 36 -4.00 -6.89 -4.96
C ALA A 36 -4.84 -6.01 -5.90
N ALA A 37 -5.94 -6.57 -6.45
CA ALA A 37 -6.82 -5.83 -7.34
C ALA A 37 -7.51 -4.65 -6.64
N ALA A 38 -7.98 -4.85 -5.41
CA ALA A 38 -8.64 -3.81 -4.62
C ALA A 38 -7.67 -2.68 -4.25
N ALA A 39 -6.43 -3.00 -3.85
CA ALA A 39 -5.40 -2.01 -3.57
C ALA A 39 -5.04 -1.20 -4.81
N SER A 40 -4.90 -1.85 -5.96
CA SER A 40 -4.56 -1.18 -7.23
C SER A 40 -5.66 -0.24 -7.72
N LEU A 41 -6.92 -0.68 -7.63
CA LEU A 41 -8.08 0.14 -7.96
C LEU A 41 -8.14 1.37 -7.06
N LEU A 42 -8.09 1.19 -5.74
CA LEU A 42 -8.16 2.31 -4.81
C LEU A 42 -7.00 3.29 -5.00
N LEU A 43 -5.79 2.79 -5.26
CA LEU A 43 -4.62 3.63 -5.53
C LEU A 43 -4.83 4.50 -6.78
N THR A 44 -5.48 3.96 -7.81
CA THR A 44 -5.83 4.68 -9.03
C THR A 44 -6.81 5.81 -8.73
N GLU A 45 -7.87 5.51 -7.97
CA GLU A 45 -8.90 6.50 -7.61
C GLU A 45 -8.33 7.64 -6.75
N VAL A 46 -7.54 7.33 -5.71
CA VAL A 46 -6.99 8.38 -4.83
C VAL A 46 -5.94 9.24 -5.51
N ARG A 47 -5.20 8.69 -6.50
CA ARG A 47 -4.30 9.48 -7.36
C ARG A 47 -5.05 10.46 -8.28
N GLY A 48 -6.32 10.18 -8.58
CA GLY A 48 -7.18 11.05 -9.37
C GLY A 48 -7.73 12.27 -8.61
N ILE A 49 -7.56 12.33 -7.29
CA ILE A 49 -8.09 13.43 -6.47
C ILE A 49 -7.29 14.71 -6.74
N SER A 50 -7.96 15.74 -7.26
CA SER A 50 -7.34 17.01 -7.63
C SER A 50 -7.32 18.07 -6.52
N ALA A 51 -8.19 17.95 -5.52
CA ALA A 51 -8.26 18.89 -4.40
C ALA A 51 -8.76 18.20 -3.11
N LEU A 52 -8.12 18.53 -1.98
CA LEU A 52 -8.47 18.06 -0.64
C LEU A 52 -8.52 19.24 0.33
N THR A 53 -9.64 19.34 1.05
CA THR A 53 -9.72 20.17 2.27
C THR A 53 -8.97 19.50 3.42
N ASP A 54 -8.71 20.23 4.51
CA ASP A 54 -8.05 19.62 5.68
C ASP A 54 -8.88 18.50 6.30
N LEU A 55 -10.20 18.71 6.40
CA LEU A 55 -11.11 17.66 6.86
C LEU A 55 -11.13 16.47 5.90
N GLY A 56 -11.17 16.73 4.59
CA GLY A 56 -11.15 15.68 3.57
C GLY A 56 -9.86 14.85 3.60
N ALA A 57 -8.71 15.51 3.80
CA ALA A 57 -7.43 14.83 3.96
C ALA A 57 -7.40 13.96 5.23
N ALA A 58 -7.89 14.48 6.36
CA ALA A 58 -7.95 13.71 7.60
C ALA A 58 -8.87 12.47 7.48
N GLN A 59 -10.04 12.63 6.86
CA GLN A 59 -10.96 11.52 6.63
C GLN A 59 -10.35 10.47 5.69
N LEU A 60 -9.78 10.90 4.56
CA LEU A 60 -9.15 10.00 3.61
C LEU A 60 -7.97 9.24 4.24
N ALA A 61 -7.19 9.87 5.12
CA ALA A 61 -6.12 9.18 5.84
C ALA A 61 -6.67 8.02 6.70
N ALA A 62 -7.72 8.26 7.47
CA ALA A 62 -8.34 7.24 8.31
C ALA A 62 -8.93 6.09 7.48
N ASP A 63 -9.59 6.42 6.36
CA ASP A 63 -10.19 5.43 5.47
C ASP A 63 -9.11 4.54 4.81
N LEU A 64 -8.00 5.15 4.40
CA LEU A 64 -6.86 4.44 3.81
C LEU A 64 -6.15 3.54 4.82
N ASP A 65 -5.95 4.00 6.06
CA ASP A 65 -5.36 3.17 7.11
C ASP A 65 -6.24 1.96 7.43
N TYR A 66 -7.55 2.17 7.53
CA TYR A 66 -8.50 1.07 7.69
C TYR A 66 -8.43 0.09 6.52
N PHE A 67 -8.46 0.60 5.28
CA PHE A 67 -8.42 -0.22 4.09
C PHE A 67 -7.13 -1.05 3.99
N VAL A 68 -5.96 -0.47 4.29
CA VAL A 68 -4.69 -1.21 4.29
C VAL A 68 -4.69 -2.33 5.33
N ASN A 69 -5.32 -2.14 6.49
CA ASN A 69 -5.47 -3.21 7.48
C ASN A 69 -6.37 -4.34 6.98
N VAL A 70 -7.43 -4.02 6.23
CA VAL A 70 -8.25 -5.03 5.54
C VAL A 70 -7.39 -5.80 4.54
N ILE A 71 -6.62 -5.13 3.69
CA ILE A 71 -5.73 -5.77 2.71
C ILE A 71 -4.74 -6.74 3.40
N ALA A 72 -4.13 -6.32 4.50
CA ALA A 72 -3.21 -7.16 5.28
C ALA A 72 -3.90 -8.39 5.91
N ALA A 73 -5.21 -8.33 6.18
CA ALA A 73 -5.96 -9.48 6.67
C ALA A 73 -6.37 -10.46 5.57
N LEU A 74 -6.44 -10.00 4.31
CA LEU A 74 -6.84 -10.81 3.16
C LEU A 74 -5.68 -11.60 2.52
N SER A 75 -4.44 -11.16 2.73
CA SER A 75 -3.26 -11.72 2.09
C SER A 75 -2.11 -11.83 3.09
N LEU A 76 -1.45 -12.99 3.13
CA LEU A 76 -0.18 -13.14 3.84
C LEU A 76 1.00 -12.60 3.01
N ASP A 77 0.81 -12.42 1.70
CA ASP A 77 1.79 -11.84 0.80
C ASP A 77 1.82 -10.32 0.92
N ASP A 78 3.03 -9.76 0.76
CA ASP A 78 3.26 -8.32 0.68
C ASP A 78 2.59 -7.74 -0.58
N VAL A 79 1.56 -6.92 -0.41
CA VAL A 79 0.85 -6.25 -1.52
C VAL A 79 1.51 -4.89 -1.79
N PRO A 80 2.25 -4.70 -2.91
CA PRO A 80 3.05 -3.49 -3.11
C PRO A 80 2.25 -2.19 -3.12
N ASP A 81 1.04 -2.22 -3.70
CA ASP A 81 0.17 -1.04 -3.75
C ASP A 81 -0.41 -0.68 -2.37
N ALA A 82 -0.47 -1.61 -1.42
CA ALA A 82 -0.86 -1.32 -0.03
C ALA A 82 0.18 -0.43 0.68
N LYS A 83 1.47 -0.57 0.36
CA LYS A 83 2.53 0.32 0.86
C LYS A 83 2.37 1.74 0.34
N LYS A 84 1.99 1.88 -0.94
CA LYS A 84 1.69 3.18 -1.56
C LYS A 84 0.46 3.82 -0.94
N LEU A 85 -0.61 3.06 -0.71
CA LEU A 85 -1.81 3.55 0.00
C LEU A 85 -1.47 4.02 1.42
N ARG A 86 -0.60 3.30 2.14
CA ARG A 86 -0.11 3.73 3.45
C ARG A 86 0.70 5.02 3.37
N CYS A 87 1.55 5.20 2.36
CA CYS A 87 2.25 6.46 2.12
C CYS A 87 1.26 7.62 1.84
N PHE A 88 0.20 7.35 1.06
CA PHE A 88 -0.90 8.30 0.83
C PHE A 88 -1.59 8.70 2.14
N ALA A 89 -1.91 7.73 3.00
CA ALA A 89 -2.50 7.97 4.31
C ALA A 89 -1.61 8.87 5.19
N THR A 90 -0.31 8.57 5.29
CA THR A 90 0.68 9.40 6.01
C THR A 90 0.72 10.82 5.46
N CYS A 91 0.77 10.99 4.14
CA CYS A 91 0.76 12.31 3.51
C CYS A 91 -0.55 13.06 3.78
N CYS A 92 -1.69 12.39 3.75
CA CYS A 92 -2.98 13.00 4.05
C CYS A 92 -3.08 13.43 5.53
N ALA A 93 -2.55 12.63 6.46
CA ALA A 93 -2.56 12.90 7.90
C ALA A 93 -1.57 14.00 8.33
N ALA A 94 -0.49 14.22 7.56
CA ALA A 94 0.55 15.17 7.91
C ALA A 94 0.03 16.60 8.12
N ALA A 95 0.51 17.27 9.17
CA ALA A 95 0.25 18.69 9.40
C ALA A 95 0.89 19.53 8.28
N ARG A 96 0.21 20.59 7.84
CA ARG A 96 0.65 21.38 6.66
C ARG A 96 2.03 22.01 6.84
N ASP A 97 2.28 22.55 8.03
CA ASP A 97 3.54 23.22 8.42
C ASP A 97 4.70 22.24 8.59
N ALA A 98 4.41 20.98 8.94
CA ALA A 98 5.40 19.91 9.10
C ALA A 98 5.40 18.87 7.96
N TYR A 99 4.69 19.13 6.85
CA TYR A 99 4.40 18.13 5.83
C TYR A 99 5.66 17.45 5.27
N VAL A 100 6.68 18.24 4.89
CA VAL A 100 7.92 17.69 4.31
C VAL A 100 8.72 16.88 5.32
N MET A 101 8.74 17.29 6.59
CA MET A 101 9.47 16.58 7.62
C MET A 101 8.77 15.26 7.96
N SER A 102 7.46 15.30 8.18
CA SER A 102 6.65 14.13 8.59
C SER A 102 6.51 13.06 7.50
N THR A 103 6.49 13.44 6.23
CA THR A 103 6.35 12.49 5.12
C THR A 103 7.68 11.85 4.70
N ARG A 104 8.81 12.40 5.17
CA ARG A 104 10.17 11.92 4.84
C ARG A 104 10.85 11.18 5.98
N ASP A 105 10.16 11.02 7.10
CA ASP A 105 10.67 10.31 8.27
C ASP A 105 10.34 8.82 8.14
N GLY A 106 11.25 8.04 7.53
CA GLY A 106 11.10 6.58 7.35
C GLY A 106 11.76 6.01 6.09
N ASP A 107 11.79 4.68 5.99
CA ASP A 107 12.33 3.95 4.83
C ASP A 107 11.38 4.03 3.61
N ALA A 108 11.99 4.20 2.42
CA ALA A 108 11.40 4.18 1.09
C ALA A 108 10.07 4.95 0.92
N VAL A 109 10.16 6.28 0.98
CA VAL A 109 9.05 7.20 0.68
C VAL A 109 8.81 7.27 -0.84
N ASP A 110 7.55 7.13 -1.25
CA ASP A 110 7.13 7.37 -2.64
C ASP A 110 7.01 8.89 -2.87
N GLU A 111 8.08 9.49 -3.39
CA GLU A 111 8.16 10.95 -3.63
C GLU A 111 7.10 11.46 -4.61
N ASP A 112 6.53 10.61 -5.47
CA ASP A 112 5.47 11.03 -6.37
C ASP A 112 4.12 11.13 -5.65
N ILE A 113 3.87 10.25 -4.67
CA ILE A 113 2.73 10.38 -3.76
C ILE A 113 2.85 11.65 -2.92
N VAL A 114 4.04 11.93 -2.36
CA VAL A 114 4.30 13.14 -1.58
C VAL A 114 3.93 14.39 -2.38
N LYS A 115 4.33 14.46 -3.66
CA LYS A 115 4.02 15.58 -4.56
C LYS A 115 2.54 15.68 -4.91
N ILE A 116 1.89 14.57 -5.25
CA ILE A 116 0.47 14.56 -5.65
C ILE A 116 -0.41 14.98 -4.47
N VAL A 117 -0.17 14.45 -3.28
CA VAL A 117 -0.95 14.81 -2.08
C VAL A 117 -0.67 16.26 -1.66
N ALA A 118 0.58 16.73 -1.75
CA ALA A 118 0.90 18.13 -1.50
C ALA A 118 0.14 19.06 -2.46
N ALA A 119 0.11 18.73 -3.75
CA ALA A 119 -0.61 19.48 -4.76
C ALA A 119 -2.13 19.50 -4.48
N ALA A 120 -2.74 18.33 -4.22
CA ALA A 120 -4.15 18.22 -3.90
C ALA A 120 -4.53 19.02 -2.63
N ARG A 121 -3.63 19.10 -1.64
CA ARG A 121 -3.83 19.88 -0.40
C ARG A 121 -3.41 21.34 -0.49
N GLY A 122 -2.90 21.80 -1.64
CA GLY A 122 -2.40 23.17 -1.83
C GLY A 122 -1.14 23.51 -1.04
N ILE A 123 -0.33 22.52 -0.68
CA ILE A 123 0.92 22.67 0.07
C ILE A 123 2.08 22.95 -0.89
N LYS A 124 2.82 24.04 -0.65
CA LYS A 124 4.04 24.35 -1.42
C LYS A 124 5.21 23.54 -0.89
N LEU A 125 5.68 22.58 -1.69
CA LEU A 125 6.94 21.91 -1.42
C LEU A 125 8.08 22.90 -1.69
N GLY A 126 8.90 23.21 -0.67
CA GLY A 126 10.08 24.05 -0.85
C GLY A 126 10.98 23.43 -1.92
N GLY A 127 11.33 24.20 -2.95
CA GLY A 127 12.23 23.74 -4.00
C GLY A 127 13.55 23.26 -3.38
N GLY A 128 13.93 22.02 -3.63
CA GLY A 128 15.22 21.48 -3.20
C GLY A 128 16.35 22.40 -3.66
N GLY A 129 17.18 22.83 -2.71
CA GLY A 129 18.41 23.61 -2.83
C GLY A 129 18.98 23.82 -4.23
N GLY A 130 18.58 24.91 -4.86
CA GLY A 130 19.28 25.53 -5.98
C GLY A 130 20.04 26.78 -5.55
N ALA A 131 20.96 26.71 -4.58
CA ALA A 131 21.90 27.80 -4.29
C ALA A 131 23.02 27.37 -3.32
N ASN A 132 24.07 26.72 -3.83
CA ASN A 132 25.42 27.01 -3.35
C ASN A 132 26.48 26.72 -4.43
N ARG A 133 26.46 27.51 -5.51
CA ARG A 133 27.69 27.88 -6.23
C ARG A 133 28.04 29.30 -5.82
N GLY A 134 28.33 29.47 -4.53
CA GLY A 134 29.02 30.65 -4.03
C GLY A 134 30.37 30.73 -4.72
N ALA A 135 30.50 31.72 -5.59
CA ALA A 135 31.74 32.10 -6.24
C ALA A 135 32.81 32.33 -5.18
N ASN A 136 33.88 31.52 -5.19
CA ASN A 136 35.11 31.89 -4.49
C ASN A 136 35.83 32.95 -5.34
N GLY A 137 35.32 34.18 -5.30
CA GLY A 137 36.05 35.37 -5.70
C GLY A 137 37.05 35.70 -4.60
N GLY A 138 38.20 35.01 -4.61
CA GLY A 138 39.35 35.36 -3.79
C GLY A 138 39.98 36.64 -4.32
N ALA A 139 39.63 37.74 -3.65
CA ALA A 139 40.22 39.05 -3.82
C ALA A 139 41.74 38.99 -3.60
N GLY A 140 42.47 39.70 -4.47
CA GLY A 140 43.88 39.99 -4.25
C GLY A 140 44.09 40.82 -2.98
N THR A 141 45.22 40.55 -2.34
CA THR A 141 45.86 41.48 -1.41
C THR A 141 47.36 41.49 -1.73
N MET A 142 47.81 42.68 -2.13
CA MET A 142 49.16 43.26 -2.11
C MET A 142 50.31 42.52 -2.79
#